data_AF-A0A142IWM3-F1
#
_entry.id   AF-A0A142IWM3-F1
#
_cell.length_a   1.000
_cell.length_b   1.000
_cell.length_c   1.000
_cell.angle_alpha   90.00
_cell.angle_beta   90.00
_cell.angle_gamma   90.00
#
_symmetry.space_group_name_H-M   'P 1'
#
loop_
_entity.id
_entity.type
_entity.pdbx_description
1 polymer ?
#
loop_
_entity_poly.entity_id
_entity_poly.type
_entity_poly.pdbx_seq_one_letter_code
_entity_poly.pdbx_strand_id
1 'polypeptide(L)'
;MTETTSLLHELEQADMLLIDGLHAWQFELDEQGQLSVECMDGRTRRLWRFSAAAVAAARPGAAPDAWHIEDAEGAHELICLGAISADNDDDDEPDEAEPV
;
A
#
# COMPACT_ATOMS: atom_id res chain seq x y z
N MET A 1 -15.82 -3.14 9.62
CA MET A 1 -15.94 -4.32 8.73
C MET A 1 -14.55 -4.93 8.61
N THR A 2 -14.37 -6.23 8.35
CA THR A 2 -13.02 -6.84 8.34
C THR A 2 -12.24 -6.35 7.11
N GLU A 3 -11.57 -5.20 7.23
CA GLU A 3 -10.62 -4.73 6.23
C GLU A 3 -9.52 -5.76 6.10
N THR A 4 -9.53 -6.44 4.96
CA THR A 4 -8.49 -7.41 4.63
C THR A 4 -7.28 -6.56 4.25
N THR A 5 -6.44 -6.22 5.23
CA THR A 5 -5.22 -5.44 5.04
C THR A 5 -4.37 -6.15 4.00
N SER A 6 -4.46 -5.68 2.77
CA SER A 6 -3.83 -6.24 1.58
C SER A 6 -3.02 -5.14 0.96
N LEU A 7 -1.89 -5.47 0.33
CA LEU A 7 -1.04 -4.48 -0.34
C LEU A 7 -1.86 -3.55 -1.27
N LEU A 8 -2.85 -4.10 -1.98
CA LEU A 8 -3.74 -3.34 -2.84
C LEU A 8 -4.48 -2.22 -2.09
N HIS A 9 -5.04 -2.54 -0.92
CA HIS A 9 -5.77 -1.58 -0.08
C HIS A 9 -4.82 -0.47 0.42
N GLU A 10 -3.63 -0.86 0.88
CA GLU A 10 -2.61 0.10 1.33
C GLU A 10 -2.18 1.04 0.20
N LEU A 11 -2.04 0.52 -1.02
CA LEU A 11 -1.69 1.32 -2.20
C LEU A 11 -2.79 2.31 -2.60
N GLU A 12 -4.07 1.97 -2.39
CA GLU A 12 -5.18 2.90 -2.66
C GLU A 12 -5.19 4.09 -1.70
N GLN A 13 -4.68 3.91 -0.47
CA GLN A 13 -4.58 4.98 0.54
C GLN A 13 -3.19 5.64 0.62
N ALA A 14 -2.18 5.00 0.05
CA ALA A 14 -0.83 5.54 -0.03
C ALA A 14 -0.79 6.76 -0.95
N ASP A 15 -0.06 7.80 -0.54
CA ASP A 15 0.28 8.93 -1.42
C ASP A 15 1.71 8.76 -1.98
N MET A 16 2.56 8.06 -1.23
CA MET A 16 3.95 7.83 -1.57
C MET A 16 4.31 6.36 -1.43
N LEU A 17 5.12 5.85 -2.36
CA LEU A 17 5.61 4.48 -2.34
C LEU A 17 7.14 4.48 -2.39
N LEU A 18 7.78 3.62 -1.61
CA LEU A 18 9.19 3.30 -1.80
C LEU A 18 9.35 1.86 -2.27
N ILE A 19 10.31 1.61 -3.14
CA ILE A 19 10.69 0.27 -3.61
C ILE A 19 12.19 0.05 -3.38
N ASP A 20 12.56 -0.95 -2.58
CA ASP A 20 13.96 -1.24 -2.21
C ASP A 20 14.70 -0.02 -1.62
N GLY A 21 13.96 0.87 -0.94
CA GLY A 21 14.48 2.15 -0.43
C GLY A 21 14.57 3.29 -1.45
N LEU A 22 14.12 3.09 -2.70
CA LEU A 22 14.02 4.13 -3.72
C LEU A 22 12.64 4.79 -3.69
N HIS A 23 12.60 6.13 -3.70
CA HIS A 23 11.33 6.87 -3.80
C HIS A 23 10.69 6.68 -5.17
N ALA A 24 9.47 6.15 -5.19
CA ALA A 24 8.60 6.22 -6.34
C ALA A 24 8.18 7.68 -6.54
N TRP A 25 8.44 8.18 -7.75
CA TRP A 25 7.91 9.45 -8.22
C TRP A 25 6.43 9.33 -8.54
N GLN A 26 6.01 8.19 -9.08
CA GLN A 26 4.63 7.91 -9.43
C GLN A 26 4.37 6.41 -9.29
N PHE A 27 3.18 6.02 -8.86
CA PHE A 27 2.71 4.66 -8.97
C PHE A 27 1.22 4.66 -9.36
N GLU A 28 0.81 3.64 -10.09
CA GLU A 28 -0.55 3.50 -10.59
C GLU A 28 -0.99 2.04 -10.50
N LEU A 29 -2.23 1.83 -10.06
CA LEU A 29 -2.87 0.54 -10.04
C LEU A 29 -3.88 0.47 -11.20
N ASP A 30 -3.74 -0.53 -12.07
CA ASP A 30 -4.65 -0.77 -13.19
C ASP A 30 -5.95 -1.45 -12.72
N GLU A 31 -7.01 -1.40 -13.53
CA GLU A 31 -8.30 -2.07 -13.25
C GLU A 31 -8.16 -3.59 -13.05
N GLN A 32 -7.10 -4.18 -13.60
CA GLN A 32 -6.77 -5.60 -13.43
C GLN A 32 -6.03 -5.90 -12.12
N GLY A 33 -5.71 -4.88 -11.32
CA GLY A 33 -4.91 -4.99 -10.09
C GLY A 33 -3.40 -5.07 -10.34
N GLN A 34 -2.92 -4.67 -11.53
CA GLN A 34 -1.49 -4.60 -11.82
C GLN A 34 -0.91 -3.29 -11.29
N LEU A 35 0.21 -3.37 -10.58
CA LEU A 35 0.88 -2.20 -10.02
C LEU A 35 2.03 -1.76 -10.94
N SER A 36 2.02 -0.50 -11.35
CA SER A 36 3.14 0.16 -12.04
C SER A 36 3.80 1.16 -11.09
N VAL A 37 5.11 1.08 -10.90
CA VAL A 37 5.89 1.96 -10.01
C VAL A 37 7.00 2.62 -10.81
N GLU A 38 7.00 3.94 -10.89
CA GLU A 38 8.04 4.75 -11.52
C GLU A 38 8.90 5.45 -10.48
N CYS A 39 10.21 5.18 -10.46
CA CYS A 39 11.20 5.92 -9.68
C CYS A 39 12.15 6.69 -10.60
N MET A 40 12.77 7.73 -10.05
CA MET A 40 13.91 8.40 -10.66
C MET A 40 15.21 8.03 -9.93
N ASP A 41 16.07 7.28 -10.60
CA ASP A 41 17.45 7.05 -10.19
C ASP A 41 18.34 8.12 -10.85
N GLY A 42 18.53 9.24 -10.15
CA GLY A 42 19.29 10.39 -10.65
C GLY A 42 18.68 11.06 -11.88
N ARG A 43 19.14 10.67 -13.08
CA ARG A 43 18.64 11.19 -14.38
C ARG A 43 17.88 10.14 -15.20
N THR A 44 17.85 8.90 -14.73
CA THR A 44 17.20 7.78 -15.42
C THR A 44 15.89 7.45 -14.72
N ARG A 45 14.83 7.28 -15.51
CA ARG A 45 13.55 6.76 -15.00
C ARG A 45 13.62 5.24 -14.99
N ARG A 46 13.19 4.64 -13.89
CA ARG A 46 13.07 3.19 -13.73
C ARG A 46 11.60 2.87 -13.44
N LEU A 47 11.03 1.94 -14.22
CA LEU A 47 9.65 1.52 -14.11
C LEU A 47 9.65 0.03 -13.73
N TRP A 48 8.98 -0.30 -12.63
CA TRP A 48 8.66 -1.66 -12.24
C TRP A 48 7.19 -1.93 -12.48
N ARG A 49 6.87 -3.15 -12.92
CA ARG A 49 5.49 -3.58 -13.15
C ARG A 49 5.28 -4.94 -12.50
N PHE A 50 4.38 -4.97 -11.53
CA PHE A 50 4.00 -6.18 -10.84
C PHE A 50 2.64 -6.64 -11.35
N SER A 51 2.52 -7.95 -11.61
CA SER A 51 1.24 -8.55 -11.97
C SER A 51 0.28 -8.55 -10.77
N ALA A 52 -1.02 -8.59 -11.03
CA ALA A 52 -2.02 -8.67 -9.97
C ALA A 52 -1.84 -9.91 -9.08
N ALA A 53 -1.36 -11.02 -9.64
CA ALA A 53 -1.02 -12.20 -8.87
C ALA A 53 0.15 -11.96 -7.91
N ALA A 54 1.17 -11.20 -8.32
CA ALA A 54 2.29 -10.83 -7.46
C ALA A 54 1.84 -9.87 -6.35
N VAL A 55 1.03 -8.86 -6.67
CA VAL A 55 0.45 -7.92 -5.70
C VAL A 55 -0.42 -8.65 -4.67
N ALA A 56 -1.26 -9.59 -5.11
CA ALA A 56 -2.09 -10.40 -4.23
C ALA A 56 -1.29 -11.44 -3.41
N ALA A 57 -0.16 -11.90 -3.94
CA ALA A 57 0.77 -12.80 -3.23
C ALA A 57 1.71 -12.06 -2.27
N ALA A 58 1.74 -10.72 -2.32
CA ALA A 58 2.59 -9.91 -1.47
C ALA A 58 2.31 -10.19 0.01
N ARG A 59 3.37 -10.16 0.81
CA ARG A 59 3.32 -10.46 2.24
C ARG A 59 3.67 -9.22 3.05
N PRO A 60 2.97 -8.96 4.16
CA PRO A 60 3.38 -7.90 5.07
C PRO A 60 4.78 -8.20 5.62
N GLY A 61 5.60 -7.15 5.68
CA GLY A 61 6.97 -7.18 6.17
C GLY A 61 7.04 -7.01 7.68
N ALA A 62 8.22 -6.59 8.16
CA ALA A 62 8.45 -6.35 9.58
C ALA A 62 7.79 -5.06 10.10
N ALA A 63 7.56 -4.09 9.21
CA ALA A 63 6.85 -2.84 9.51
C ALA A 63 5.39 -2.94 9.02
N PRO A 64 4.45 -2.22 9.66
CA PRO A 64 3.04 -2.25 9.25
C PRO A 64 2.83 -1.74 7.81
N ASP A 65 3.64 -0.78 7.39
CA ASP A 65 3.59 -0.17 6.05
C ASP A 65 4.47 -0.88 5.03
N ALA A 66 5.22 -1.92 5.44
CA ALA A 66 6.16 -2.63 4.59
C ALA A 66 5.54 -3.90 4.01
N TRP A 67 5.82 -4.16 2.75
CA TRP A 67 5.30 -5.28 1.98
C TRP A 67 6.40 -5.90 1.13
N HIS A 68 6.51 -7.22 1.18
CA HIS A 68 7.39 -7.98 0.31
C HIS A 68 6.62 -8.48 -0.89
N ILE A 69 7.07 -8.10 -2.08
CA ILE A 69 6.55 -8.58 -3.36
C ILE A 69 7.66 -9.28 -4.13
N GLU A 70 7.32 -10.40 -4.77
CA GLU A 70 8.26 -11.15 -5.60
C GLU A 70 7.88 -10.99 -7.07
N ASP A 71 8.85 -10.66 -7.91
CA ASP A 71 8.72 -10.61 -9.36
C ASP A 71 9.73 -11.57 -10.04
N ALA A 72 9.74 -11.61 -11.37
CA ALA A 72 10.69 -12.35 -12.18
C ALA A 72 12.15 -11.95 -11.91
N GLU A 73 12.40 -10.71 -11.49
CA GLU A 73 13.75 -10.22 -11.19
C GLU A 73 14.22 -10.50 -9.74
N GLY A 74 13.29 -10.76 -8.82
CA GLY A 74 13.58 -11.06 -7.42
C GLY A 74 12.53 -10.53 -6.45
N ALA A 75 12.85 -10.61 -5.15
CA ALA A 75 12.04 -10.04 -4.09
C ALA A 75 12.36 -8.54 -3.92
N HIS A 76 11.31 -7.74 -3.78
CA HIS A 76 11.37 -6.30 -3.55
C HIS A 76 10.59 -5.95 -2.29
N GLU A 77 11.10 -4.99 -1.53
CA GLU A 77 10.38 -4.39 -0.41
C GLU A 77 9.68 -3.11 -0.87
N LEU A 78 8.37 -3.06 -0.71
CA LEU A 78 7.53 -1.91 -0.95
C LEU A 78 7.15 -1.28 0.39
N ILE A 79 7.30 0.04 0.53
CA ILE A 79 6.87 0.76 1.73
C ILE A 79 5.80 1.77 1.31
N CYS A 80 4.56 1.51 1.73
CA CYS A 80 3.41 2.36 1.45
C CYS A 80 3.37 3.49 2.49
N LEU A 81 3.81 4.68 2.11
CA LEU A 81 3.74 5.86 2.96
C LEU A 81 2.46 6.64 2.66
N GLY A 82 1.41 6.35 3.43
CA GLY A 82 0.16 7.09 3.41
C GLY A 82 0.20 8.34 4.29
N ALA A 83 -0.57 9.37 3.91
CA ALA A 83 -0.97 10.39 4.85
C ALA A 83 -2.03 9.76 5.75
N ILE A 84 -1.62 9.34 6.96
CA ILE A 84 -2.45 8.82 8.07
C ILE A 84 -3.94 8.92 7.73
N SER A 85 -4.51 7.86 7.15
CA SER A 85 -5.95 7.71 7.23
C SER A 85 -6.18 7.36 8.69
N ALA A 86 -6.54 8.38 9.46
CA ALA A 86 -7.04 8.18 10.80
C ALA A 86 -8.29 7.32 10.66
N ASP A 87 -8.11 6.00 10.70
CA ASP A 87 -9.18 5.10 11.08
C ASP A 87 -9.43 5.37 12.57
N ASN A 88 -10.14 6.47 12.82
CA ASN A 88 -10.74 6.80 14.09
C ASN A 88 -12.07 6.04 14.14
N ASP A 89 -12.00 4.71 14.24
CA ASP A 89 -13.11 3.91 14.73
C ASP A 89 -13.03 3.92 16.27
N ASP A 90 -13.56 5.00 16.84
CA ASP A 90 -14.09 5.02 18.21
C ASP A 90 -15.26 6.02 18.20
N ASP A 91 -16.38 5.59 17.63
CA ASP A 91 -17.70 6.18 17.87
C ASP A 91 -18.68 5.03 18.13
N ASP A 92 -18.76 4.61 19.39
CA ASP A 92 -19.93 3.91 19.92
C ASP A 92 -20.05 4.21 21.42
N GLU A 93 -20.33 5.47 21.76
CA GLU A 93 -21.03 5.79 23.01
C GLU A 93 -22.53 5.80 22.70
N PRO A 94 -23.31 4.79 23.11
CA PRO A 94 -24.75 4.83 22.95
C PRO A 94 -25.34 5.96 23.81
N ASP A 95 -26.15 6.80 23.17
CA ASP A 95 -27.03 7.80 23.76
C ASP A 95 -27.99 7.13 24.76
N GLU A 96 -27.58 7.03 26.03
CA GLU A 96 -28.46 6.61 27.12
C GLU A 96 -29.21 7.85 27.65
N ALA A 97 -30.19 8.29 26.84
CA ALA A 97 -31.27 9.12 27.33
C ALA A 97 -32.16 8.29 28.26
N GLU A 98 -31.82 8.22 29.55
CA GLU A 98 -32.74 7.75 30.59
C GLU A 98 -33.60 8.93 31.10
N PRO A 99 -34.93 8.89 30.90
CA PRO A 99 -35.84 9.86 31.49
C PRO A 99 -36.24 9.41 32.90
N VAL A 100 -36.01 10.25 33.93
CA VAL A 100 -36.75 10.18 35.21
C VAL A 100 -37.09 11.58 35.75
#